data_AF-A0A067GKN6-F1
#
_entry.id   AF-A0A067GKN6-F1
#
_cell.length_a   1.000
_cell.length_b   1.000
_cell.length_c   1.000
_cell.angle_alpha   90.00
_cell.angle_beta   90.00
_cell.angle_gamma   90.00
#
_symmetry.space_group_name_H-M   'P 1'
#
loop_
_entity.id
_entity.type
_entity.pdbx_description
1 polymer ?
#
loop_
_entity_poly.entity_id
_entity_poly.type
_entity_poly.pdbx_seq_one_letter_code
_entity_poly.pdbx_strand_id
1 'polypeptide(L)'
;MTLQQILAKAVGDEIILNESNVIDFKDHGDKVSVVLENGQCYAGDLLIGADGIWSKVRKNLFGPQEAIYSGYTCYTGIADFVPADIESVGYRVFLGHKQYFVSSDVGAGKMQWYAFHKEPAGGVDGPEGKKERLLKIFEGWCDNVVDLILATDEEAILRRDIYDRTPIFTWGRGRVTLLGDSVHAMQPNLGQGGCMAIEDGYQLAVELEKACKKSNESKTPIDIVSALKSYERARRLRVAVIHGLARSAAVMASTYKAYLGVGLGPLSFLTKFRIPHPGRVGGRFFIDLAMPLMLSWVLGGNSSKLEGRSPCCKLSDKASDNLRTWFRDDDALERAMNGEWFLVPSGSENVVSQPIYLSVSHENEPYLIGSESHEDFSRTSIVIPSAQVSKMHARISYKDGAFYLIDLQSEHGTYVTDNEGRRYRVSSNFPARFRPSDTIEFGSDKKAIFRVKVIGTPPNNNSERKEAGEILQAV
;
A
#
# COMPACT_ATOMS: atom_id res chain seq x y z
N MET A 1 -6.28 10.95 -20.45
CA MET A 1 -5.33 10.06 -21.15
C MET A 1 -4.46 9.39 -20.12
N THR A 2 -4.21 8.08 -20.26
CA THR A 2 -3.29 7.34 -19.39
C THR A 2 -1.83 7.66 -19.76
N LEU A 3 -0.87 7.38 -18.86
CA LEU A 3 0.55 7.59 -19.12
C LEU A 3 1.03 6.87 -20.38
N GLN A 4 0.60 5.62 -20.58
CA GLN A 4 0.99 4.83 -21.76
C GLN A 4 0.53 5.48 -23.07
N GLN A 5 -0.70 6.02 -23.11
CA GLN A 5 -1.22 6.73 -24.29
C GLN A 5 -0.42 8.01 -24.59
N ILE A 6 0.01 8.73 -23.55
CA ILE A 6 0.84 9.93 -23.70
C ILE A 6 2.19 9.56 -24.33
N LEU A 7 2.82 8.49 -23.84
CA LEU A 7 4.11 8.01 -24.36
C LEU A 7 3.99 7.48 -25.78
N ALA A 8 2.95 6.69 -26.08
CA ALA A 8 2.68 6.18 -27.43
C ALA A 8 2.52 7.33 -28.45
N LYS A 9 1.72 8.34 -28.10
CA LYS A 9 1.53 9.51 -28.96
C LYS A 9 2.82 10.31 -29.16
N ALA A 10 3.71 10.34 -28.17
CA ALA A 10 4.97 11.06 -28.26
C ALA A 10 5.98 10.40 -29.23
N VAL A 11 5.92 9.07 -29.38
CA VAL A 11 6.78 8.36 -30.35
C VAL A 11 6.18 8.33 -31.75
N GLY A 12 4.86 8.41 -31.88
CA GLY A 12 4.13 8.34 -33.15
C GLY A 12 3.40 7.01 -33.32
N ASP A 13 2.10 7.09 -33.63
CA ASP A 13 1.24 5.91 -33.76
C ASP A 13 1.65 5.01 -34.95
N GLU A 14 2.30 5.59 -35.96
CA GLU A 14 2.82 4.89 -37.14
C GLU A 14 4.01 3.97 -36.84
N ILE A 15 4.69 4.18 -35.71
CA ILE A 15 5.82 3.36 -35.28
C ILE A 15 5.34 2.14 -34.47
N ILE A 16 4.11 2.19 -33.94
CA ILE A 16 3.56 1.17 -33.06
C ILE A 16 2.64 0.25 -33.85
N LEU A 17 3.08 -1.00 -34.05
CA LEU A 17 2.27 -2.05 -34.65
C LEU A 17 1.68 -2.93 -33.55
N ASN A 18 0.37 -2.80 -33.32
CA ASN A 18 -0.38 -3.70 -32.44
C ASN A 18 -0.60 -5.07 -33.11
N GLU A 19 -1.07 -6.04 -32.34
CA GLU A 19 -1.36 -7.41 -32.82
C GLU A 19 -0.14 -8.11 -33.47
N SER A 20 1.06 -7.61 -33.18
CA SER A 20 2.32 -8.04 -33.77
C SER A 20 3.09 -8.95 -32.82
N ASN A 21 2.55 -10.14 -32.56
CA ASN A 21 3.14 -11.12 -31.65
C ASN A 21 4.44 -11.71 -32.22
N VAL A 22 5.60 -11.28 -31.71
CA VAL A 22 6.89 -11.91 -32.05
C VAL A 22 6.91 -13.35 -31.53
N ILE A 23 7.29 -14.32 -32.37
CA ILE A 23 7.44 -15.73 -31.99
C ILE A 23 8.88 -16.22 -32.16
N ASP A 24 9.64 -15.62 -33.07
CA ASP A 24 11.04 -15.97 -33.28
C ASP A 24 11.89 -14.82 -33.82
N PHE A 25 13.21 -14.97 -33.77
CA PHE A 25 14.15 -14.07 -34.43
C PHE A 25 15.40 -14.80 -34.91
N LYS A 26 16.08 -14.21 -35.90
CA LYS A 26 17.38 -14.68 -36.39
C LYS A 26 18.36 -13.52 -36.49
N ASP A 27 19.49 -13.65 -35.79
CA ASP A 27 20.64 -12.75 -35.93
C ASP A 27 21.54 -13.25 -37.06
N HIS A 28 21.69 -12.45 -38.11
CA HIS A 28 22.52 -12.76 -39.29
C HIS A 28 23.94 -12.19 -39.17
N GLY A 29 24.25 -11.47 -38.08
CA GLY A 29 25.55 -10.85 -37.81
C GLY A 29 25.66 -9.40 -38.27
N ASP A 30 24.93 -9.01 -39.32
CA ASP A 30 24.79 -7.63 -39.80
C ASP A 30 23.39 -7.05 -39.55
N LYS A 31 22.36 -7.89 -39.53
CA LYS A 31 20.95 -7.56 -39.24
C LYS A 31 20.27 -8.63 -38.40
N VAL A 32 19.13 -8.28 -37.84
CA VAL A 32 18.22 -9.19 -37.15
C VAL A 32 16.89 -9.23 -37.91
N SER A 33 16.36 -10.44 -38.12
CA SER A 33 14.99 -10.63 -38.60
C SER A 33 14.11 -11.13 -37.48
N VAL A 34 12.94 -10.51 -37.27
CA VAL A 34 11.90 -11.03 -36.37
C VAL A 34 10.80 -11.70 -37.18
N VAL A 35 10.24 -12.77 -36.64
CA VAL A 35 9.14 -13.54 -37.21
C VAL A 35 7.93 -13.36 -36.30
N LEU A 36 6.82 -12.89 -36.86
CA LEU A 36 5.56 -12.75 -36.17
C LEU A 36 4.72 -14.02 -36.27
N GLU A 37 3.76 -14.17 -35.35
CA GLU A 37 2.82 -15.29 -35.29
C GLU A 37 2.02 -15.48 -36.58
N ASN A 38 1.71 -14.39 -37.29
CA ASN A 38 1.03 -14.40 -38.58
C ASN A 38 1.95 -14.74 -39.78
N GLY A 39 3.22 -15.08 -39.53
CA GLY A 39 4.22 -15.42 -40.53
C GLY A 39 4.93 -14.23 -41.18
N GLN A 40 4.55 -12.98 -40.87
CA GLN A 40 5.25 -11.80 -41.37
C GLN A 40 6.65 -11.69 -40.75
N CYS A 41 7.59 -11.18 -41.55
CA CYS A 41 8.98 -10.99 -41.13
C CYS A 41 9.38 -9.52 -41.28
N TYR A 42 10.07 -9.00 -40.27
CA TYR A 42 10.63 -7.65 -40.29
C TYR A 42 12.13 -7.72 -40.04
N ALA A 43 12.90 -6.88 -40.73
CA ALA A 43 14.36 -6.80 -40.57
C ALA A 43 14.77 -5.45 -39.98
N GLY A 44 15.74 -5.47 -39.08
CA GLY A 44 16.33 -4.29 -38.46
C GLY A 44 17.80 -4.50 -38.09
N ASP A 45 18.49 -3.43 -37.71
CA ASP A 45 19.92 -3.50 -37.36
C ASP A 45 20.16 -4.11 -35.96
N LEU A 46 19.14 -4.06 -35.10
CA LEU A 46 19.14 -4.59 -33.74
C LEU A 46 17.72 -5.01 -33.31
N LEU A 47 17.62 -5.89 -32.32
CA LEU A 47 16.37 -6.27 -31.66
C LEU A 47 16.46 -6.03 -30.15
N ILE A 48 15.46 -5.36 -29.58
CA ILE A 48 15.29 -5.18 -28.13
C ILE A 48 14.07 -5.97 -27.67
N GLY A 49 14.27 -6.98 -26.84
CA GLY A 49 13.18 -7.63 -26.12
C GLY A 49 12.73 -6.77 -24.96
N ALA A 50 11.59 -6.09 -25.11
CA ALA A 50 10.90 -5.34 -24.04
C ALA A 50 9.52 -5.97 -23.74
N ASP A 51 9.44 -7.29 -23.89
CA ASP A 51 8.22 -8.12 -23.91
C ASP A 51 7.88 -8.75 -22.55
N GLY A 52 8.29 -8.09 -21.46
CA GLY A 52 7.84 -8.40 -20.10
C GLY A 52 8.40 -9.69 -19.49
N ILE A 53 7.87 -10.07 -18.32
CA ILE A 53 8.32 -11.22 -17.53
C ILE A 53 8.21 -12.56 -18.29
N TRP A 54 7.29 -12.66 -19.25
CA TRP A 54 7.07 -13.85 -20.08
C TRP A 54 7.78 -13.76 -21.44
N SER A 55 8.86 -12.98 -21.51
CA SER A 55 9.59 -12.67 -22.74
C SER A 55 9.91 -13.90 -23.60
N LYS A 56 9.41 -13.86 -24.84
CA LYS A 56 9.71 -14.83 -25.89
C LYS A 56 11.12 -14.59 -26.46
N VAL A 57 11.54 -13.33 -26.55
CA VAL A 57 12.92 -13.00 -26.99
C VAL A 57 13.94 -13.60 -26.03
N ARG A 58 13.71 -13.47 -24.72
CA ARG A 58 14.55 -14.08 -23.68
C ARG A 58 14.58 -15.60 -23.81
N LYS A 59 13.42 -16.23 -24.01
CA LYS A 59 13.30 -17.69 -24.20
C LYS A 59 14.11 -18.16 -25.40
N ASN A 60 14.10 -17.44 -26.51
CA ASN A 60 14.83 -17.85 -27.71
C ASN A 60 16.34 -17.57 -27.59
N LEU A 61 16.76 -16.58 -26.79
CA LEU A 61 18.17 -16.34 -26.48
C LEU A 61 18.80 -17.41 -25.57
N PHE A 62 18.08 -17.80 -24.51
CA PHE A 62 18.67 -18.54 -23.38
C PHE A 62 17.98 -19.88 -23.08
N GLY A 63 17.00 -20.27 -23.88
CA GLY A 63 16.16 -21.43 -23.65
C GLY A 63 15.01 -21.17 -22.65
N PRO A 64 14.12 -22.15 -22.47
CA PRO A 64 13.00 -22.03 -21.54
C PRO A 64 13.49 -21.94 -20.09
N GLN A 65 13.06 -20.90 -19.40
CA GLN A 65 13.25 -20.73 -17.97
C GLN A 65 11.98 -20.09 -17.40
N GLU A 66 11.37 -20.74 -16.43
CA GLU A 66 10.14 -20.25 -15.81
C GLU A 66 10.39 -19.04 -14.91
N ALA A 67 9.37 -18.21 -14.76
CA ALA A 67 9.36 -17.19 -13.71
C ALA A 67 9.15 -17.87 -12.34
N ILE A 68 9.72 -17.27 -11.29
CA ILE A 68 9.70 -17.83 -9.95
C ILE A 68 8.54 -17.19 -9.19
N TYR A 69 7.62 -18.02 -8.71
CA TYR A 69 6.56 -17.55 -7.84
C TYR A 69 7.15 -17.03 -6.53
N SER A 70 6.78 -15.81 -6.14
CA SER A 70 7.28 -15.14 -4.94
C SER A 70 6.76 -15.74 -3.63
N GLY A 71 5.73 -16.59 -3.71
CA GLY A 71 4.99 -17.08 -2.54
C GLY A 71 3.79 -16.22 -2.16
N TYR A 72 3.48 -15.16 -2.91
CA TYR A 72 2.40 -14.23 -2.62
C TYR A 72 1.42 -14.06 -3.78
N THR A 73 0.15 -14.03 -3.41
CA THR A 73 -0.93 -13.50 -4.23
C THR A 73 -1.21 -12.07 -3.79
N CYS A 74 -1.44 -11.18 -4.75
CA CYS A 74 -1.80 -9.80 -4.54
C CYS A 74 -3.23 -9.54 -5.05
N TYR A 75 -4.05 -8.94 -4.21
CA TYR A 75 -5.31 -8.34 -4.60
C TYR A 75 -5.12 -6.84 -4.75
N THR A 76 -5.70 -6.23 -5.77
CA THR A 76 -5.60 -4.80 -6.01
C THR A 76 -6.98 -4.20 -6.23
N GLY A 77 -7.20 -2.99 -5.75
CA GLY A 77 -8.42 -2.24 -5.98
C GLY A 77 -8.19 -0.74 -5.95
N ILE A 78 -9.19 0.01 -6.38
CA ILE A 78 -9.28 1.47 -6.24
C ILE A 78 -10.61 1.75 -5.54
N ALA A 79 -10.55 2.38 -4.38
CA ALA A 79 -11.70 2.75 -3.57
C ALA A 79 -12.00 4.24 -3.73
N ASP A 80 -13.29 4.59 -3.79
CA ASP A 80 -13.78 5.96 -3.60
C ASP A 80 -13.87 6.24 -2.09
N PHE A 81 -12.71 6.47 -1.48
CA PHE A 81 -12.56 6.61 -0.03
C PHE A 81 -11.42 7.56 0.30
N VAL A 82 -11.64 8.47 1.26
CA VAL A 82 -10.63 9.43 1.73
C VAL A 82 -10.36 9.19 3.22
N PRO A 83 -9.18 8.67 3.59
CA PRO A 83 -8.77 8.55 4.98
C PRO A 83 -8.72 9.91 5.69
N ALA A 84 -9.06 9.96 6.97
CA ALA A 84 -9.04 11.20 7.76
C ALA A 84 -7.65 11.85 7.90
N ASP A 85 -6.56 11.08 7.74
CA ASP A 85 -5.17 11.54 7.80
C ASP A 85 -4.57 11.82 6.40
N ILE A 86 -5.38 11.94 5.35
CA ILE A 86 -4.90 12.08 3.95
C ILE A 86 -3.95 13.28 3.76
N GLU A 87 -4.18 14.39 4.47
CA GLU A 87 -3.34 15.60 4.39
C GLU A 87 -1.91 15.35 4.89
N SER A 88 -1.74 14.39 5.80
CA SER A 88 -0.45 14.03 6.39
C SER A 88 0.16 12.79 5.75
N VAL A 89 -0.67 11.85 5.29
CA VAL A 89 -0.22 10.53 4.84
C VAL A 89 -0.86 10.14 3.51
N GLY A 90 -0.06 10.22 2.44
CA GLY A 90 -0.45 9.78 1.09
C GLY A 90 -0.11 8.31 0.78
N TYR A 91 0.76 7.66 1.56
CA TYR A 91 1.17 6.27 1.33
C TYR A 91 1.31 5.52 2.66
N ARG A 92 0.65 4.37 2.78
CA ARG A 92 0.63 3.54 4.00
C ARG A 92 1.04 2.11 3.70
N VAL A 93 1.78 1.52 4.62
CA VAL A 93 2.11 0.09 4.64
C VAL A 93 1.66 -0.48 5.98
N PHE A 94 0.68 -1.36 5.94
CA PHE A 94 0.15 -2.09 7.09
C PHE A 94 0.79 -3.49 7.13
N LEU A 95 1.47 -3.80 8.22
CA LEU A 95 2.25 -5.04 8.35
C LEU A 95 1.54 -6.07 9.21
N GLY A 96 1.51 -7.31 8.72
CA GLY A 96 1.00 -8.47 9.44
C GLY A 96 1.84 -9.72 9.19
N HIS A 97 1.58 -10.77 9.96
CA HIS A 97 2.30 -12.02 9.77
C HIS A 97 1.78 -12.75 8.52
N LYS A 98 2.67 -13.05 7.56
CA LYS A 98 2.37 -13.70 6.27
C LYS A 98 1.48 -12.90 5.31
N GLN A 99 1.12 -11.67 5.66
CA GLN A 99 0.29 -10.81 4.83
C GLN A 99 0.56 -9.35 5.15
N TYR A 100 0.39 -8.48 4.17
CA TYR A 100 0.53 -7.04 4.36
C TYR A 100 -0.36 -6.29 3.38
N PHE A 101 -0.69 -5.05 3.70
CA PHE A 101 -1.58 -4.22 2.92
C PHE A 101 -0.91 -2.88 2.65
N VAL A 102 -1.08 -2.34 1.45
CA VAL A 102 -0.53 -1.06 1.03
C VAL A 102 -1.67 -0.21 0.48
N SER A 103 -1.70 1.07 0.83
CA SER A 103 -2.64 2.03 0.25
C SER A 103 -1.92 3.30 -0.16
N SER A 104 -2.27 3.86 -1.32
CA SER A 104 -1.72 5.10 -1.85
C SER A 104 -2.83 6.02 -2.36
N ASP A 105 -2.70 7.31 -2.07
CA ASP A 105 -3.49 8.35 -2.70
C ASP A 105 -3.19 8.42 -4.19
N VAL A 106 -4.24 8.39 -5.01
CA VAL A 106 -4.15 8.57 -6.47
C VAL A 106 -4.88 9.84 -6.93
N GLY A 107 -5.31 10.69 -5.99
CA GLY A 107 -6.01 11.93 -6.22
C GLY A 107 -7.51 11.76 -6.46
N ALA A 108 -8.21 12.89 -6.55
CA ALA A 108 -9.65 12.94 -6.83
C ALA A 108 -10.53 12.12 -5.85
N GLY A 109 -10.10 12.01 -4.59
CA GLY A 109 -10.81 11.27 -3.55
C GLY A 109 -10.70 9.75 -3.66
N LYS A 110 -9.75 9.25 -4.46
CA LYS A 110 -9.54 7.82 -4.69
C LYS A 110 -8.27 7.31 -4.04
N MET A 111 -8.36 6.11 -3.47
CA MET A 111 -7.23 5.39 -2.89
C MET A 111 -7.01 4.08 -3.64
N GLN A 112 -5.80 3.89 -4.18
CA GLN A 112 -5.38 2.60 -4.70
C GLN A 112 -4.82 1.75 -3.57
N TRP A 113 -5.14 0.46 -3.55
CA TRP A 113 -4.61 -0.46 -2.55
C TRP A 113 -4.15 -1.80 -3.13
N TYR A 114 -3.27 -2.44 -2.37
CA TYR A 114 -2.65 -3.73 -2.67
C TYR A 114 -2.64 -4.59 -1.41
N ALA A 115 -3.28 -5.74 -1.46
CA ALA A 115 -3.37 -6.69 -0.36
C ALA A 115 -2.58 -7.95 -0.71
N PHE A 116 -1.48 -8.20 -0.01
CA PHE A 116 -0.60 -9.33 -0.26
C PHE A 116 -0.84 -10.42 0.76
N HIS A 117 -1.10 -11.64 0.29
CA HIS A 117 -1.36 -12.79 1.12
C HIS A 117 -0.51 -13.98 0.69
N LYS A 118 0.12 -14.66 1.66
CA LYS A 118 0.94 -15.84 1.39
C LYS A 118 0.07 -17.07 1.16
N GLU A 119 -0.05 -17.49 -0.08
CA GLU A 119 -0.77 -18.70 -0.49
C GLU A 119 -0.08 -19.38 -1.69
N PRO A 120 -0.38 -20.66 -2.00
CA PRO A 120 0.07 -21.29 -3.25
C PRO A 120 -0.43 -20.54 -4.49
N ALA A 121 0.34 -20.58 -5.58
CA ALA A 121 -0.06 -19.99 -6.87
C ALA A 121 -1.19 -20.78 -7.55
N GLY A 122 -1.88 -20.13 -8.48
CA GLY A 122 -2.92 -20.72 -9.33
C GLY A 122 -4.31 -20.74 -8.72
N GLY A 123 -4.52 -20.06 -7.59
CA GLY A 123 -5.85 -19.89 -6.99
C GLY A 123 -6.80 -19.10 -7.90
N VAL A 124 -8.09 -19.41 -7.81
CA VAL A 124 -9.16 -18.71 -8.52
C VAL A 124 -10.26 -18.43 -7.50
N ASP A 125 -10.70 -17.18 -7.43
CA ASP A 125 -11.87 -16.80 -6.65
C ASP A 125 -13.12 -16.81 -7.53
N GLY A 126 -14.27 -17.09 -6.92
CA GLY A 126 -15.55 -16.88 -7.57
C GLY A 126 -15.76 -15.39 -7.91
N PRO A 127 -16.60 -15.06 -8.93
CA PRO A 127 -16.83 -13.68 -9.37
C PRO A 127 -17.25 -12.72 -8.27
N GLU A 128 -17.97 -13.21 -7.25
CA GLU A 128 -18.50 -12.42 -6.12
C GLU A 128 -17.86 -12.78 -4.75
N GLY A 129 -16.77 -13.54 -4.76
CA GLY A 129 -16.15 -14.06 -3.53
C GLY A 129 -14.94 -13.29 -3.04
N LYS A 130 -14.41 -12.33 -3.79
CA LYS A 130 -13.11 -11.69 -3.49
C LYS A 130 -13.21 -10.77 -2.30
N LYS A 131 -14.21 -9.89 -2.22
CA LYS A 131 -14.40 -8.99 -1.08
C LYS A 131 -14.64 -9.78 0.20
N GLU A 132 -15.56 -10.75 0.18
CA GLU A 132 -15.84 -11.60 1.35
C GLU A 132 -14.58 -12.34 1.83
N ARG A 133 -13.82 -12.93 0.90
CA ARG A 133 -12.55 -13.59 1.21
C ARG A 133 -11.54 -12.61 1.80
N LEU A 134 -11.40 -11.42 1.22
CA LEU A 134 -10.48 -10.40 1.72
C LEU A 134 -10.86 -9.95 3.13
N LEU A 135 -12.16 -9.74 3.41
CA LEU A 135 -12.63 -9.40 4.75
C LEU A 135 -12.32 -10.50 5.77
N LYS A 136 -12.37 -11.78 5.36
CA LYS A 136 -11.92 -12.91 6.20
C LYS A 136 -10.40 -12.94 6.39
N ILE A 137 -9.62 -12.68 5.34
CA ILE A 137 -8.15 -12.66 5.42
C ILE A 137 -7.67 -11.51 6.32
N PHE A 138 -8.30 -10.36 6.22
CA PHE A 138 -7.97 -9.13 6.95
C PHE A 138 -8.87 -8.91 8.16
N GLU A 139 -9.51 -9.96 8.67
CA GLU A 139 -10.30 -9.91 9.91
C GLU A 139 -9.42 -9.41 11.08
N GLY A 140 -9.94 -8.46 11.84
CA GLY A 140 -9.24 -7.86 12.98
C GLY A 140 -8.13 -6.86 12.61
N TRP A 141 -8.02 -6.48 11.34
CA TRP A 141 -7.17 -5.34 10.93
C TRP A 141 -7.85 -4.00 11.25
N CYS A 142 -7.08 -2.91 11.19
CA CYS A 142 -7.60 -1.58 11.45
C CYS A 142 -8.62 -1.13 10.39
N ASP A 143 -9.47 -0.18 10.76
CA ASP A 143 -10.59 0.26 9.91
C ASP A 143 -10.14 0.74 8.53
N ASN A 144 -8.99 1.42 8.43
CA ASN A 144 -8.46 1.84 7.13
C ASN A 144 -8.34 0.69 6.11
N VAL A 145 -7.93 -0.51 6.54
CA VAL A 145 -7.80 -1.66 5.62
C VAL A 145 -9.17 -2.22 5.28
N VAL A 146 -10.03 -2.38 6.27
CA VAL A 146 -11.37 -2.95 6.11
C VAL A 146 -12.26 -2.03 5.27
N ASP A 147 -12.25 -0.73 5.54
CA ASP A 147 -13.04 0.28 4.85
C ASP A 147 -12.61 0.41 3.37
N LEU A 148 -11.31 0.33 3.06
CA LEU A 148 -10.84 0.30 1.67
C LEU A 148 -11.36 -0.92 0.91
N ILE A 149 -11.40 -2.10 1.54
CA ILE A 149 -11.94 -3.32 0.93
C ILE A 149 -13.46 -3.18 0.71
N LEU A 150 -14.19 -2.66 1.70
CA LEU A 150 -15.63 -2.46 1.63
C LEU A 150 -16.03 -1.45 0.54
N ALA A 151 -15.32 -0.32 0.48
CA ALA A 151 -15.55 0.78 -0.47
C ALA A 151 -15.09 0.47 -1.91
N THR A 152 -14.53 -0.70 -2.18
CA THR A 152 -14.13 -1.12 -3.53
C THR A 152 -15.19 -2.04 -4.14
N ASP A 153 -15.64 -1.77 -5.36
CA ASP A 153 -16.56 -2.67 -6.06
C ASP A 153 -15.94 -4.06 -6.28
N GLU A 154 -16.73 -5.12 -6.10
CA GLU A 154 -16.29 -6.53 -6.19
C GLU A 154 -15.60 -6.84 -7.54
N GLU A 155 -16.14 -6.31 -8.63
CA GLU A 155 -15.62 -6.48 -9.98
C GLU A 155 -14.29 -5.74 -10.21
N ALA A 156 -14.06 -4.65 -9.45
CA ALA A 156 -12.83 -3.86 -9.51
C ALA A 156 -11.68 -4.50 -8.74
N ILE A 157 -11.95 -5.52 -7.91
CA ILE A 157 -10.92 -6.27 -7.19
C ILE A 157 -10.27 -7.29 -8.12
N LEU A 158 -8.96 -7.13 -8.34
CA LEU A 158 -8.16 -7.99 -9.22
C LEU A 158 -7.19 -8.84 -8.40
N ARG A 159 -7.23 -10.16 -8.58
CA ARG A 159 -6.27 -11.12 -8.02
C ARG A 159 -5.13 -11.37 -9.02
N ARG A 160 -3.88 -11.33 -8.56
CA ARG A 160 -2.69 -11.70 -9.35
C ARG A 160 -1.68 -12.43 -8.49
N ASP A 161 -1.12 -13.51 -9.02
CA ASP A 161 0.05 -14.14 -8.41
C ASP A 161 1.31 -13.37 -8.78
N ILE A 162 2.17 -13.14 -7.79
CA ILE A 162 3.39 -12.34 -7.98
C ILE A 162 4.56 -13.24 -8.33
N TYR A 163 5.17 -12.96 -9.47
CA TYR A 163 6.34 -13.65 -9.99
C TYR A 163 7.52 -12.69 -10.14
N ASP A 164 8.73 -13.22 -10.02
CA ASP A 164 9.97 -12.52 -10.37
C ASP A 164 10.90 -13.44 -11.16
N ARG A 165 12.06 -12.94 -11.56
CA ARG A 165 13.10 -13.75 -12.21
C ARG A 165 14.44 -13.51 -11.54
N THR A 166 15.19 -14.59 -11.33
CA THR A 166 16.58 -14.45 -10.85
C THR A 166 17.39 -13.63 -11.86
N PRO A 167 18.10 -12.57 -11.41
CA PRO A 167 18.89 -11.73 -12.30
C PRO A 167 19.91 -12.55 -13.08
N ILE A 168 20.06 -12.23 -14.36
CA ILE A 168 21.08 -12.81 -15.25
C ILE A 168 22.16 -11.77 -15.54
N PHE A 169 23.40 -12.25 -15.70
CA PHE A 169 24.56 -11.40 -16.01
C PHE A 169 24.84 -11.26 -17.50
N THR A 170 23.94 -11.74 -18.36
CA THR A 170 24.03 -11.64 -19.82
C THR A 170 22.64 -11.28 -20.31
N TRP A 171 22.49 -10.09 -20.90
CA TRP A 171 21.20 -9.52 -21.29
C TRP A 171 20.93 -9.70 -22.78
N GLY A 172 21.94 -10.10 -23.55
CA GLY A 172 21.82 -10.24 -24.99
C GLY A 172 22.94 -11.08 -25.62
N ARG A 173 22.78 -11.38 -26.91
CA ARG A 173 23.80 -12.02 -27.74
C ARG A 173 23.76 -11.39 -29.13
N GLY A 174 24.94 -11.06 -29.67
CA GLY A 174 25.06 -10.42 -30.97
C GLY A 174 24.31 -9.09 -31.02
N ARG A 175 23.38 -8.96 -31.96
CA ARG A 175 22.56 -7.74 -32.17
C ARG A 175 21.23 -7.73 -31.42
N VAL A 176 21.04 -8.69 -30.51
CA VAL A 176 19.81 -8.82 -29.72
C VAL A 176 20.12 -8.56 -28.25
N THR A 177 19.34 -7.68 -27.61
CA THR A 177 19.39 -7.42 -26.16
C THR A 177 17.99 -7.44 -25.56
N LEU A 178 17.92 -7.61 -24.25
CA LEU A 178 16.70 -7.50 -23.45
C LEU A 178 16.69 -6.19 -22.66
N LEU A 179 15.51 -5.74 -22.25
CA LEU A 179 15.26 -4.50 -21.49
C LEU A 179 14.07 -4.67 -20.53
N GLY A 180 14.17 -4.07 -19.34
CA GLY A 180 13.08 -4.06 -18.37
C GLY A 180 12.77 -5.45 -17.82
N ASP A 181 11.48 -5.77 -17.66
CA ASP A 181 11.03 -7.02 -17.05
C ASP A 181 11.47 -8.29 -17.81
N SER A 182 11.80 -8.18 -19.09
CA SER A 182 12.38 -9.29 -19.86
C SER A 182 13.76 -9.71 -19.33
N VAL A 183 14.48 -8.81 -18.65
CA VAL A 183 15.76 -9.07 -17.98
C VAL A 183 15.53 -9.33 -16.50
N HIS A 184 14.84 -8.39 -15.84
CA HIS A 184 14.93 -8.21 -14.39
C HIS A 184 13.58 -7.99 -13.73
N ALA A 185 12.54 -8.66 -14.23
CA ALA A 185 11.25 -8.73 -13.57
C ALA A 185 11.42 -9.01 -12.07
N MET A 186 10.92 -8.09 -11.26
CA MET A 186 11.14 -8.06 -9.81
C MET A 186 9.81 -7.90 -9.07
N GLN A 187 9.82 -8.26 -7.80
CA GLN A 187 8.66 -8.08 -6.93
C GLN A 187 8.33 -6.58 -6.75
N PRO A 188 7.05 -6.21 -6.62
CA PRO A 188 6.61 -4.81 -6.64
C PRO A 188 6.92 -4.03 -5.36
N ASN A 189 7.52 -4.65 -4.34
CA ASN A 189 7.62 -4.12 -2.97
C ASN A 189 8.38 -2.79 -2.82
N LEU A 190 9.19 -2.42 -3.82
CA LEU A 190 9.90 -1.14 -3.86
C LEU A 190 9.37 -0.17 -4.94
N GLY A 191 8.40 -0.60 -5.75
CA GLY A 191 7.89 0.19 -6.87
C GLY A 191 8.93 0.52 -7.94
N GLN A 192 10.03 -0.25 -8.05
CA GLN A 192 11.19 0.11 -8.88
C GLN A 192 11.23 -0.51 -10.28
N GLY A 193 10.38 -1.49 -10.61
CA GLY A 193 10.44 -2.18 -11.91
C GLY A 193 10.37 -1.21 -13.10
N GLY A 194 9.35 -0.34 -13.11
CA GLY A 194 9.20 0.70 -14.14
C GLY A 194 10.34 1.71 -14.15
N CYS A 195 10.82 2.14 -12.98
CA CYS A 195 11.97 3.03 -12.87
C CYS A 195 13.24 2.41 -13.49
N MET A 196 13.49 1.12 -13.24
CA MET A 196 14.63 0.42 -13.82
C MET A 196 14.50 0.28 -15.33
N ALA A 197 13.30 0.02 -15.87
CA ALA A 197 13.06 -0.04 -17.31
C ALA A 197 13.28 1.33 -17.99
N ILE A 198 12.90 2.44 -17.34
CA ILE A 198 13.16 3.79 -17.84
C ILE A 198 14.67 4.07 -17.86
N GLU A 199 15.37 3.76 -16.77
CA GLU A 199 16.83 3.91 -16.70
C GLU A 199 17.55 3.05 -17.75
N ASP A 200 17.04 1.85 -18.02
CA ASP A 200 17.56 0.98 -19.07
C ASP A 200 17.41 1.61 -20.46
N GLY A 201 16.20 2.09 -20.79
CA GLY A 201 15.94 2.73 -22.08
C GLY A 201 16.83 3.95 -22.30
N TYR A 202 16.99 4.78 -21.26
CA TYR A 202 17.89 5.92 -21.28
C TYR A 202 19.36 5.51 -21.49
N GLN A 203 19.84 4.55 -20.69
CA GLN A 203 21.23 4.10 -20.78
C GLN A 203 21.54 3.43 -22.12
N LEU A 204 20.58 2.68 -22.68
CA LEU A 204 20.71 2.07 -24.01
C LEU A 204 20.81 3.14 -25.09
N ALA A 205 19.94 4.16 -25.07
CA ALA A 205 20.00 5.28 -26.00
C ALA A 205 21.36 6.02 -25.93
N VAL A 206 21.89 6.25 -24.74
CA VAL A 206 23.21 6.89 -24.53
C VAL A 206 24.35 6.07 -25.16
N GLU A 207 24.35 4.74 -24.98
CA GLU A 207 25.42 3.91 -25.55
C GLU A 207 25.31 3.77 -27.07
N LEU A 208 24.08 3.73 -27.62
CA LEU A 208 23.86 3.76 -29.06
C LEU A 208 24.29 5.09 -29.67
N GLU A 209 23.96 6.22 -29.04
CA GLU A 209 24.38 7.55 -29.50
C GLU A 209 25.91 7.70 -29.53
N LYS A 210 26.60 7.22 -28.48
CA LYS A 210 28.07 7.18 -28.44
C LYS A 210 28.63 6.34 -29.58
N ALA A 211 28.03 5.19 -29.86
CA ALA A 211 28.47 4.33 -30.96
C ALA A 211 28.26 5.01 -32.33
N CYS A 212 27.13 5.69 -32.53
CA CYS A 212 26.87 6.50 -33.72
C CYS A 212 27.89 7.63 -33.89
N LYS A 213 28.16 8.40 -32.83
CA LYS A 213 29.16 9.49 -32.85
C LYS A 213 30.55 8.96 -33.23
N LYS A 214 30.98 7.88 -32.58
CA LYS A 214 32.27 7.23 -32.87
C LYS A 214 32.33 6.75 -34.32
N SER A 215 31.26 6.12 -34.81
CA SER A 215 31.16 5.67 -36.21
C SER A 215 31.30 6.81 -37.21
N ASN A 216 30.66 7.96 -36.94
CA ASN A 216 30.77 9.16 -37.78
C ASN A 216 32.19 9.73 -37.79
N GLU A 217 32.86 9.76 -36.63
CA GLU A 217 34.24 10.27 -36.50
C GLU A 217 35.26 9.35 -37.18
N SER A 218 35.14 8.02 -37.00
CA SER A 218 36.08 7.05 -37.55
C SER A 218 35.75 6.58 -38.97
N LYS A 219 34.59 6.95 -39.52
CA LYS A 219 34.05 6.45 -40.80
C LYS A 219 33.99 4.93 -40.89
N THR A 220 33.78 4.25 -39.76
CA THR A 220 33.62 2.79 -39.69
C THR A 220 32.17 2.42 -39.35
N PRO A 221 31.68 1.22 -39.70
CA PRO A 221 30.33 0.78 -39.31
C PRO A 221 30.10 0.88 -37.80
N ILE A 222 28.85 1.14 -37.40
CA ILE A 222 28.45 1.19 -35.99
C ILE A 222 28.67 -0.19 -35.35
N ASP A 223 29.47 -0.23 -34.29
CA ASP A 223 29.67 -1.45 -33.49
C ASP A 223 28.54 -1.59 -32.46
N ILE A 224 27.39 -2.08 -32.94
CA ILE A 224 26.19 -2.30 -32.12
C ILE A 224 26.47 -3.28 -30.97
N VAL A 225 27.21 -4.36 -31.25
CA VAL A 225 27.47 -5.42 -30.25
C VAL A 225 28.23 -4.85 -29.05
N SER A 226 29.24 -4.01 -29.28
CA SER A 226 29.96 -3.35 -28.19
C SER A 226 29.12 -2.32 -27.44
N ALA A 227 28.21 -1.62 -28.13
CA ALA A 227 27.27 -0.70 -27.49
C ALA A 227 26.31 -1.44 -26.54
N LEU A 228 25.72 -2.54 -26.99
CA LEU A 228 24.82 -3.38 -26.18
C LEU A 228 25.53 -3.96 -24.94
N LYS A 229 26.78 -4.41 -25.09
CA LYS A 229 27.61 -4.87 -23.95
C LYS A 229 27.95 -3.74 -22.97
N SER A 230 28.11 -2.51 -23.45
CA SER A 230 28.38 -1.35 -22.58
C SER A 230 27.13 -0.96 -21.78
N TYR A 231 25.96 -1.01 -22.43
CA TYR A 231 24.66 -0.86 -21.78
C TYR A 231 24.47 -1.88 -20.64
N GLU A 232 24.65 -3.18 -20.92
CA GLU A 232 24.54 -4.25 -19.92
C GLU A 232 25.48 -4.00 -18.72
N ARG A 233 26.76 -3.70 -18.99
CA ARG A 233 27.76 -3.46 -17.93
C ARG A 233 27.40 -2.28 -17.04
N ALA A 234 26.85 -1.22 -17.62
CA ALA A 234 26.44 -0.03 -16.88
C ALA A 234 25.23 -0.29 -15.96
N ARG A 235 24.32 -1.19 -16.37
CA ARG A 235 23.05 -1.41 -15.68
C ARG A 235 23.06 -2.58 -14.70
N ARG A 236 23.80 -3.66 -14.99
CA ARG A 236 23.73 -4.95 -14.27
C ARG A 236 23.84 -4.83 -12.75
N LEU A 237 24.76 -4.01 -12.23
CA LEU A 237 24.98 -3.89 -10.78
C LEU A 237 23.81 -3.18 -10.11
N ARG A 238 23.36 -2.05 -10.68
CA ARG A 238 22.24 -1.29 -10.14
C ARG A 238 20.97 -2.13 -10.11
N VAL A 239 20.67 -2.81 -11.22
CA VAL A 239 19.51 -3.70 -11.31
C VAL A 239 19.60 -4.85 -10.32
N ALA A 240 20.74 -5.55 -10.22
CA ALA A 240 20.90 -6.67 -9.30
C ALA A 240 20.72 -6.26 -7.84
N VAL A 241 21.25 -5.11 -7.43
CA VAL A 241 21.08 -4.58 -6.07
C VAL A 241 19.62 -4.22 -5.79
N ILE A 242 18.96 -3.47 -6.68
CA ILE A 242 17.54 -3.09 -6.50
C ILE A 242 16.64 -4.33 -6.45
N HIS A 243 16.88 -5.31 -7.32
CA HIS A 243 16.17 -6.58 -7.33
C HIS A 243 16.37 -7.34 -6.00
N GLY A 244 17.59 -7.42 -5.49
CA GLY A 244 17.89 -8.04 -4.19
C GLY A 244 17.19 -7.35 -3.02
N LEU A 245 17.16 -6.01 -3.04
CA LEU A 245 16.42 -5.21 -2.05
C LEU A 245 14.91 -5.45 -2.15
N ALA A 246 14.35 -5.57 -3.37
CA ALA A 246 12.93 -5.84 -3.57
C ALA A 246 12.49 -7.18 -2.98
N ARG A 247 13.26 -8.25 -3.19
CA ARG A 247 13.02 -9.55 -2.54
C ARG A 247 13.15 -9.46 -1.02
N SER A 248 14.17 -8.76 -0.53
CA SER A 248 14.39 -8.57 0.91
C SER A 248 13.23 -7.81 1.58
N ALA A 249 12.70 -6.78 0.93
CA ALA A 249 11.57 -6.01 1.41
C ALA A 249 10.30 -6.87 1.58
N ALA A 250 9.97 -7.74 0.61
CA ALA A 250 8.87 -8.69 0.76
C ALA A 250 9.07 -9.61 1.96
N VAL A 251 10.27 -10.18 2.11
CA VAL A 251 10.58 -11.07 3.23
C VAL A 251 10.42 -10.33 4.56
N MET A 252 10.93 -9.11 4.68
CA MET A 252 10.78 -8.31 5.91
C MET A 252 9.32 -7.99 6.21
N ALA A 253 8.54 -7.53 5.22
CA ALA A 253 7.14 -7.17 5.40
C ALA A 253 6.29 -8.38 5.84
N SER A 254 6.53 -9.54 5.23
CA SER A 254 5.75 -10.76 5.47
C SER A 254 6.18 -11.57 6.70
N THR A 255 7.45 -11.47 7.10
CA THR A 255 7.96 -12.12 8.32
C THR A 255 7.81 -11.24 9.55
N TYR A 256 7.29 -10.02 9.39
CA TYR A 256 7.00 -9.12 10.49
C TYR A 256 6.16 -9.80 11.56
N LYS A 257 6.59 -9.64 12.81
CA LYS A 257 5.88 -10.10 14.01
C LYS A 257 5.85 -8.94 14.99
N ALA A 258 4.65 -8.43 15.27
CA ALA A 258 4.45 -7.40 16.27
C ALA A 258 4.78 -7.92 17.69
N TYR A 259 4.46 -9.20 17.96
CA TYR A 259 4.60 -9.82 19.28
C TYR A 259 5.28 -11.19 19.21
N LEU A 260 5.87 -11.61 20.33
CA LEU A 260 6.30 -12.98 20.57
C LEU A 260 5.04 -13.86 20.70
N GLY A 261 4.90 -14.90 19.88
CA GLY A 261 3.72 -15.76 19.99
C GLY A 261 3.48 -16.74 18.86
N VAL A 262 3.70 -16.33 17.60
CA VAL A 262 3.44 -17.22 16.46
C VAL A 262 4.56 -18.25 16.33
N GLY A 263 4.22 -19.52 16.56
CA GLY A 263 5.14 -20.67 16.51
C GLY A 263 5.59 -21.22 17.87
N LEU A 264 4.97 -20.81 18.98
CA LEU A 264 5.32 -21.26 20.33
C LEU A 264 4.80 -22.68 20.71
N GLY A 265 4.10 -23.35 19.80
CA GLY A 265 3.58 -24.72 20.01
C GLY A 265 2.77 -24.84 21.32
N PRO A 266 3.18 -25.71 22.27
CA PRO A 266 2.45 -25.94 23.53
C PRO A 266 2.37 -24.70 24.45
N LEU A 267 3.16 -23.65 24.20
CA LEU A 267 3.10 -22.38 24.93
C LEU A 267 2.23 -21.32 24.23
N SER A 268 1.30 -21.74 23.36
CA SER A 268 0.40 -20.82 22.64
C SER A 268 -0.41 -19.91 23.56
N PHE A 269 -0.67 -20.30 24.81
CA PHE A 269 -1.33 -19.44 25.79
C PHE A 269 -0.56 -18.12 26.05
N LEU A 270 0.76 -18.11 25.83
CA LEU A 270 1.59 -16.92 25.98
C LEU A 270 1.30 -15.85 24.90
N THR A 271 0.70 -16.23 23.77
CA THR A 271 0.31 -15.26 22.73
C THR A 271 -0.70 -14.23 23.24
N LYS A 272 -1.50 -14.60 24.25
CA LYS A 272 -2.47 -13.69 24.90
C LYS A 272 -1.80 -12.50 25.59
N PHE A 273 -0.55 -12.64 26.03
CA PHE A 273 0.17 -11.58 26.73
C PHE A 273 0.83 -10.56 25.78
N ARG A 274 0.76 -10.77 24.45
CA ARG A 274 1.23 -9.83 23.40
C ARG A 274 2.56 -9.13 23.75
N ILE A 275 3.57 -9.93 24.10
CA ILE A 275 4.89 -9.40 24.48
C ILE A 275 5.58 -8.81 23.23
N PRO A 276 5.99 -7.53 23.21
CA PRO A 276 6.59 -6.91 22.03
C PRO A 276 7.86 -7.64 21.55
N HIS A 277 7.99 -7.82 20.23
CA HIS A 277 9.16 -8.49 19.67
C HIS A 277 10.42 -7.60 19.78
N PRO A 278 11.58 -8.11 20.26
CA PRO A 278 12.80 -7.31 20.46
C PRO A 278 13.29 -6.61 19.18
N GLY A 279 13.08 -7.24 18.02
CA GLY A 279 13.40 -6.68 16.70
C GLY A 279 12.67 -5.37 16.37
N ARG A 280 11.52 -5.07 17.02
CA ARG A 280 10.80 -3.79 16.85
C ARG A 280 11.59 -2.61 17.43
N VAL A 281 12.29 -2.81 18.55
CA VAL A 281 13.05 -1.76 19.24
C VAL A 281 14.40 -1.51 18.56
N GLY A 282 15.15 -2.58 18.26
CA GLY A 282 16.42 -2.45 17.53
C GLY A 282 16.24 -1.98 16.09
N GLY A 283 15.18 -2.42 15.42
CA GLY A 283 14.88 -2.03 14.04
C GLY A 283 14.60 -0.54 13.85
N ARG A 284 13.95 0.12 14.82
CA ARG A 284 13.61 1.55 14.74
C ARG A 284 14.86 2.44 14.64
N PHE A 285 15.91 2.11 15.40
CA PHE A 285 17.19 2.84 15.38
C PHE A 285 17.93 2.67 14.04
N PHE A 286 18.02 1.43 13.54
CA PHE A 286 18.67 1.16 12.25
C PHE A 286 17.91 1.78 11.08
N ILE A 287 16.57 1.77 11.12
CA ILE A 287 15.73 2.41 10.13
C ILE A 287 15.97 3.92 10.11
N ASP A 288 15.93 4.60 11.26
CA ASP A 288 16.08 6.06 11.32
C ASP A 288 17.43 6.54 10.72
N LEU A 289 18.51 5.78 10.93
CA LEU A 289 19.83 6.13 10.40
C LEU A 289 20.04 5.72 8.93
N ALA A 290 19.67 4.49 8.56
CA ALA A 290 20.02 3.92 7.26
C ALA A 290 18.97 4.20 6.18
N MET A 291 17.70 4.38 6.56
CA MET A 291 16.60 4.54 5.61
C MET A 291 16.73 5.79 4.72
N PRO A 292 17.13 6.98 5.21
CA PRO A 292 17.28 8.15 4.34
C PRO A 292 18.33 7.93 3.24
N LEU A 293 19.48 7.33 3.58
CA LEU A 293 20.54 7.02 2.63
C LEU A 293 20.11 5.96 1.61
N MET A 294 19.47 4.89 2.10
CA MET A 294 18.95 3.81 1.27
C MET A 294 17.86 4.33 0.31
N LEU A 295 16.88 5.07 0.81
CA LEU A 295 15.82 5.68 0.00
C LEU A 295 16.38 6.67 -1.02
N SER A 296 17.37 7.49 -0.66
CA SER A 296 18.03 8.41 -1.58
C SER A 296 18.65 7.66 -2.77
N TRP A 297 19.34 6.55 -2.51
CA TRP A 297 19.96 5.75 -3.57
C TRP A 297 18.97 4.89 -4.38
N VAL A 298 17.96 4.32 -3.72
CA VAL A 298 16.91 3.53 -4.36
C VAL A 298 16.04 4.41 -5.25
N LEU A 299 15.50 5.50 -4.72
CA LEU A 299 14.58 6.40 -5.41
C LEU A 299 15.29 7.38 -6.35
N GLY A 300 16.39 7.97 -5.90
CA GLY A 300 17.10 9.04 -6.62
C GLY A 300 18.17 8.55 -7.59
N GLY A 301 18.60 7.29 -7.47
CA GLY A 301 19.78 6.78 -8.13
C GLY A 301 21.08 7.28 -7.50
N ASN A 302 22.20 7.18 -8.24
CA ASN A 302 23.46 7.78 -7.77
C ASN A 302 23.32 9.30 -7.78
N SER A 303 23.02 9.87 -6.62
CA SER A 303 22.60 11.26 -6.41
C SER A 303 23.72 12.29 -6.61
N SER A 304 24.97 11.84 -6.78
CA SER A 304 26.14 12.69 -7.01
C SER A 304 26.12 13.49 -8.32
N LYS A 305 25.13 13.28 -9.20
CA LYS A 305 24.99 13.95 -10.51
C LYS A 305 23.62 14.61 -10.76
N LEU A 306 22.91 15.03 -9.71
CA LEU A 306 21.53 15.57 -9.84
C LEU A 306 21.43 17.09 -10.03
N GLU A 307 22.55 17.78 -10.29
CA GLU A 307 22.53 19.21 -10.64
C GLU A 307 21.74 19.46 -11.93
N GLY A 308 20.88 20.49 -11.93
CA GLY A 308 20.08 20.88 -13.11
C GLY A 308 18.67 20.28 -13.22
N ARG A 309 18.18 19.52 -12.22
CA ARG A 309 16.76 19.07 -12.22
C ARG A 309 15.80 20.25 -12.18
N SER A 310 14.73 20.15 -12.98
CA SER A 310 13.58 21.05 -12.89
C SER A 310 13.06 21.13 -11.45
N PRO A 311 12.68 22.32 -10.95
CA PRO A 311 12.12 22.47 -9.59
C PRO A 311 10.95 21.53 -9.31
N CYS A 312 10.10 21.25 -10.31
CA CYS A 312 8.98 20.32 -10.16
C CYS A 312 9.37 18.84 -9.95
N CYS A 313 10.65 18.50 -10.09
CA CYS A 313 11.20 17.15 -9.89
C CYS A 313 12.11 17.05 -8.65
N LYS A 314 12.12 18.06 -7.78
CA LYS A 314 12.89 18.06 -6.52
C LYS A 314 12.01 17.59 -5.36
N LEU A 315 12.42 16.49 -4.71
CA LEU A 315 11.78 15.96 -3.50
C LEU A 315 11.85 16.93 -2.31
N SER A 316 12.89 17.77 -2.26
CA SER A 316 13.12 18.76 -1.19
C SER A 316 12.04 19.84 -1.10
N ASP A 317 11.30 20.08 -2.18
CA ASP A 317 10.42 21.25 -2.26
C ASP A 317 9.02 20.95 -1.68
N LYS A 318 8.75 19.70 -1.24
CA LYS A 318 7.44 19.26 -0.72
C LYS A 318 7.48 18.31 0.48
N ALA A 319 8.63 17.75 0.86
CA ALA A 319 8.68 16.80 1.98
C ALA A 319 8.70 17.55 3.33
N SER A 320 7.74 17.25 4.20
CA SER A 320 7.70 17.78 5.57
C SER A 320 8.84 17.18 6.41
N ASP A 321 9.44 17.99 7.28
CA ASP A 321 10.53 17.57 8.19
C ASP A 321 10.01 16.87 9.46
N ASN A 322 8.73 16.45 9.48
CA ASN A 322 8.07 15.85 10.65
C ASN A 322 8.44 14.37 10.86
N LEU A 323 9.27 13.77 10.01
CA LEU A 323 9.64 12.36 10.11
C LEU A 323 10.14 12.02 11.52
N ARG A 324 11.04 12.83 12.07
CA ARG A 324 11.57 12.61 13.44
C ARG A 324 10.50 12.69 14.52
N THR A 325 9.51 13.56 14.36
CA THR A 325 8.38 13.67 15.28
C THR A 325 7.57 12.38 15.26
N TRP A 326 7.24 11.87 14.07
CA TRP A 326 6.52 10.59 13.91
C TRP A 326 7.30 9.38 14.43
N PHE A 327 8.63 9.44 14.46
CA PHE A 327 9.46 8.40 15.07
C PHE A 327 9.57 8.47 16.60
N ARG A 328 9.20 9.58 17.24
CA ARG A 328 9.27 9.75 18.70
C ARG A 328 7.91 9.69 19.37
N ASP A 329 6.87 10.04 18.65
CA ASP A 329 5.53 10.27 19.16
C ASP A 329 4.54 9.40 18.39
N ASP A 330 4.27 8.21 18.93
CA ASP A 330 3.43 7.19 18.31
C ASP A 330 1.98 7.69 18.09
N ASP A 331 1.54 8.71 18.84
CA ASP A 331 0.21 9.31 18.75
C ASP A 331 0.15 10.50 17.76
N ALA A 332 1.28 10.94 17.20
CA ALA A 332 1.33 12.11 16.33
C ALA A 332 0.45 11.96 15.09
N LEU A 333 0.32 10.73 14.56
CA LEU A 333 -0.54 10.46 13.42
C LEU A 333 -2.02 10.59 13.77
N GLU A 334 -2.44 10.09 14.93
CA GLU A 334 -3.82 10.21 15.40
C GLU A 334 -4.22 11.68 15.60
N ARG A 335 -3.32 12.49 16.18
CA ARG A 335 -3.55 13.93 16.33
C ARG A 335 -3.55 14.71 15.01
N ALA A 336 -2.94 14.16 13.96
CA ALA A 336 -2.94 14.74 12.63
C ALA A 336 -4.16 14.35 11.79
N MET A 337 -5.03 13.45 12.31
CA MET A 337 -6.28 13.10 11.64
C MET A 337 -7.23 14.29 11.62
N ASN A 338 -7.72 14.62 10.43
CA ASN A 338 -8.75 15.62 10.21
C ASN A 338 -10.00 14.92 9.68
N GLY A 339 -10.98 14.70 10.55
CA GLY A 339 -12.20 13.98 10.18
C GLY A 339 -13.28 14.03 11.24
N GLU A 340 -14.45 13.52 10.86
CA GLU A 340 -15.63 13.42 11.71
C GLU A 340 -15.57 12.14 12.54
N TRP A 341 -15.83 12.24 13.84
CA TRP A 341 -15.77 11.11 14.77
C TRP A 341 -17.16 10.53 15.02
N PHE A 342 -17.23 9.20 14.99
CA PHE A 342 -18.47 8.47 15.20
C PHE A 342 -18.29 7.32 16.17
N LEU A 343 -19.28 7.10 17.03
CA LEU A 343 -19.48 5.83 17.72
C LEU A 343 -20.51 5.03 16.93
N VAL A 344 -20.05 4.07 16.14
CA VAL A 344 -20.89 3.23 15.29
C VAL A 344 -21.33 2.00 16.08
N PRO A 345 -22.64 1.73 16.24
CA PRO A 345 -23.11 0.53 16.91
C PRO A 345 -22.50 -0.74 16.30
N SER A 346 -22.04 -1.65 17.15
CA SER A 346 -21.43 -2.92 16.74
C SER A 346 -22.07 -4.09 17.49
N GLY A 347 -22.13 -5.25 16.83
CA GLY A 347 -22.73 -6.47 17.37
C GLY A 347 -24.22 -6.63 17.04
N SER A 348 -24.66 -7.88 16.88
CA SER A 348 -26.03 -8.23 16.46
C SER A 348 -27.12 -7.95 17.49
N GLU A 349 -26.76 -7.78 18.77
CA GLU A 349 -27.69 -7.58 19.88
C GLU A 349 -27.73 -6.11 20.35
N ASN A 350 -27.15 -5.20 19.58
CA ASN A 350 -27.09 -3.80 19.96
C ASN A 350 -28.48 -3.15 19.95
N VAL A 351 -28.78 -2.39 21.00
CA VAL A 351 -30.07 -1.73 21.15
C VAL A 351 -30.12 -0.40 20.39
N VAL A 352 -28.96 0.20 20.10
CA VAL A 352 -28.85 1.41 19.30
C VAL A 352 -28.53 1.04 17.86
N SER A 353 -29.29 1.58 16.91
CA SER A 353 -29.10 1.32 15.48
C SER A 353 -28.43 2.46 14.72
N GLN A 354 -28.38 3.67 15.30
CA GLN A 354 -27.83 4.86 14.65
C GLN A 354 -26.44 5.22 15.21
N PRO A 355 -25.49 5.63 14.34
CA PRO A 355 -24.21 6.19 14.79
C PRO A 355 -24.39 7.45 15.65
N ILE A 356 -23.53 7.59 16.65
CA ILE A 356 -23.45 8.81 17.46
C ILE A 356 -22.30 9.66 16.91
N TYR A 357 -22.61 10.90 16.51
CA TYR A 357 -21.60 11.85 16.06
C TYR A 357 -20.95 12.57 17.25
N LEU A 358 -19.62 12.62 17.26
CA LEU A 358 -18.81 13.33 18.23
C LEU A 358 -18.07 14.48 17.53
N SER A 359 -18.39 15.71 17.90
CA SER A 359 -17.77 16.89 17.30
C SER A 359 -16.52 17.31 18.05
N VAL A 360 -15.44 17.56 17.30
CA VAL A 360 -14.19 18.13 17.83
C VAL A 360 -14.30 19.62 18.16
N SER A 361 -15.34 20.32 17.66
CA SER A 361 -15.54 21.75 17.90
C SER A 361 -16.12 22.08 19.29
N HIS A 362 -16.59 21.08 20.03
CA HIS A 362 -17.21 21.24 21.35
C HIS A 362 -16.20 20.94 22.49
N GLU A 363 -15.00 21.53 22.46
CA GLU A 363 -14.00 21.35 23.54
C GLU A 363 -14.54 21.69 24.95
N ASN A 364 -15.56 22.55 25.03
CA ASN A 364 -16.14 23.01 26.28
C ASN A 364 -17.46 22.32 26.69
N GLU A 365 -18.04 21.47 25.84
CA GLU A 365 -19.32 20.80 26.12
C GLU A 365 -19.15 19.28 26.06
N PRO A 366 -19.17 18.59 27.21
CA PRO A 366 -19.07 17.14 27.22
C PRO A 366 -20.37 16.49 26.76
N TYR A 367 -20.23 15.32 26.13
CA TYR A 367 -21.31 14.39 25.85
C TYR A 367 -21.61 13.56 27.09
N LEU A 368 -22.88 13.40 27.41
CA LEU A 368 -23.33 12.65 28.58
C LEU A 368 -24.08 11.40 28.14
N ILE A 369 -23.57 10.23 28.52
CA ILE A 369 -24.14 8.93 28.22
C ILE A 369 -25.01 8.46 29.39
N GLY A 370 -26.25 8.09 29.12
CA GLY A 370 -27.16 7.56 30.13
C GLY A 370 -28.31 6.75 29.53
N SER A 371 -29.11 6.09 30.38
CA SER A 371 -30.31 5.37 29.95
C SER A 371 -31.55 6.26 29.80
N GLU A 372 -31.49 7.51 30.25
CA GLU A 372 -32.53 8.52 30.11
C GLU A 372 -31.92 9.89 29.75
N SER A 373 -32.74 10.78 29.17
CA SER A 373 -32.32 12.13 28.82
C SER A 373 -32.20 13.00 30.08
N HIS A 374 -31.18 13.86 30.14
CA HIS A 374 -31.00 14.83 31.22
C HIS A 374 -31.25 16.25 30.71
N GLU A 375 -32.17 16.98 31.34
CA GLU A 375 -32.64 18.31 30.89
C GLU A 375 -31.50 19.35 30.86
N ASP A 376 -30.57 19.28 31.82
CA ASP A 376 -29.41 20.19 31.92
C ASP A 376 -28.42 20.07 30.75
N PHE A 377 -28.47 18.95 29.99
CA PHE A 377 -27.54 18.64 28.89
C PHE A 377 -28.27 18.24 27.60
N SER A 378 -29.49 18.74 27.37
CA SER A 378 -30.37 18.29 26.27
C SER A 378 -29.76 18.27 24.86
N ARG A 379 -28.72 19.07 24.57
CA ARG A 379 -28.01 19.08 23.28
C ARG A 379 -26.87 18.06 23.15
N THR A 380 -26.33 17.56 24.27
CA THR A 380 -25.17 16.63 24.31
C THR A 380 -25.48 15.33 25.07
N SER A 381 -26.71 15.16 25.53
CA SER A 381 -27.20 13.93 26.16
C SER A 381 -27.46 12.86 25.10
N ILE A 382 -26.81 11.71 25.26
CA ILE A 382 -26.95 10.53 24.42
C ILE A 382 -27.63 9.45 25.26
N VAL A 383 -28.82 9.05 24.81
CA VAL A 383 -29.65 8.05 25.49
C VAL A 383 -29.41 6.68 24.87
N ILE A 384 -28.99 5.73 25.70
CA ILE A 384 -28.80 4.33 25.33
C ILE A 384 -29.75 3.48 26.17
N PRO A 385 -30.88 3.01 25.60
CA PRO A 385 -31.94 2.35 26.36
C PRO A 385 -31.61 0.87 26.64
N SER A 386 -30.53 0.62 27.39
CA SER A 386 -30.13 -0.71 27.84
C SER A 386 -30.24 -0.82 29.37
N ALA A 387 -30.64 -1.99 29.86
CA ALA A 387 -30.77 -2.26 31.29
C ALA A 387 -29.44 -2.15 32.05
N GLN A 388 -28.30 -2.36 31.37
CA GLN A 388 -26.97 -2.22 31.99
C GLN A 388 -26.37 -0.80 31.86
N VAL A 389 -27.10 0.13 31.23
CA VAL A 389 -26.71 1.54 31.16
C VAL A 389 -27.39 2.29 32.31
N SER A 390 -26.58 2.92 33.15
CA SER A 390 -27.08 3.70 34.30
C SER A 390 -27.69 5.02 33.83
N LYS A 391 -28.56 5.62 34.65
CA LYS A 391 -29.18 6.93 34.35
C LYS A 391 -28.12 7.98 34.00
N MET A 392 -27.02 7.99 34.75
CA MET A 392 -25.79 8.72 34.48
C MET A 392 -24.67 7.68 34.37
N HIS A 393 -24.27 7.30 33.17
CA HIS A 393 -23.34 6.18 32.97
C HIS A 393 -21.91 6.66 32.71
N ALA A 394 -21.72 7.52 31.71
CA ALA A 394 -20.39 7.99 31.34
C ALA A 394 -20.41 9.39 30.74
N ARG A 395 -19.24 10.02 30.67
CA ARG A 395 -19.02 11.33 30.06
C ARG A 395 -17.93 11.23 29.01
N ILE A 396 -18.16 11.77 27.82
CA ILE A 396 -17.16 11.91 26.77
C ILE A 396 -16.82 13.39 26.57
N SER A 397 -15.53 13.71 26.50
CA SER A 397 -15.04 15.08 26.31
C SER A 397 -13.88 15.10 25.33
N TYR A 398 -13.80 16.15 24.52
CA TYR A 398 -12.65 16.39 23.64
C TYR A 398 -11.70 17.40 24.27
N LYS A 399 -10.40 17.06 24.34
CA LYS A 399 -9.37 17.93 24.92
C LYS A 399 -8.00 17.60 24.31
N ASP A 400 -7.18 18.62 24.05
CA ASP A 400 -5.79 18.46 23.61
C ASP A 400 -5.65 17.55 22.35
N GLY A 401 -6.60 17.65 21.42
CA GLY A 401 -6.58 16.85 20.20
C GLY A 401 -7.06 15.40 20.33
N ALA A 402 -7.68 15.03 21.46
CA ALA A 402 -8.13 13.65 21.70
C ALA A 402 -9.47 13.59 22.47
N PHE A 403 -10.21 12.49 22.25
CA PHE A 403 -11.39 12.19 23.05
C PHE A 403 -11.05 11.35 24.30
N TYR A 404 -11.70 11.70 25.39
CA TYR A 404 -11.60 11.03 26.67
C TYR A 404 -12.98 10.60 27.15
N LEU A 405 -13.02 9.42 27.76
CA LEU A 405 -14.19 8.79 28.35
C LEU A 405 -13.99 8.66 29.85
N ILE A 406 -14.99 9.06 30.64
CA ILE A 406 -15.01 8.93 32.09
C ILE A 406 -16.25 8.13 32.47
N ASP A 407 -16.05 7.00 33.15
CA ASP A 407 -17.15 6.26 33.77
C ASP A 407 -17.62 7.02 35.02
N LEU A 408 -18.92 7.33 35.11
CA LEU A 408 -19.51 8.12 36.20
C LEU A 408 -20.02 7.23 37.35
N GLN A 409 -19.21 6.24 37.74
CA GLN A 409 -19.56 5.22 38.74
C GLN A 409 -20.78 4.40 38.31
N SER A 410 -20.78 3.98 37.04
CA SER A 410 -21.87 3.17 36.52
C SER A 410 -21.90 1.79 37.20
N GLU A 411 -23.11 1.25 37.37
CA GLU A 411 -23.32 -0.01 38.11
C GLU A 411 -22.59 -1.18 37.44
N HIS A 412 -22.72 -1.30 36.11
CA HIS A 412 -22.13 -2.39 35.33
C HIS A 412 -20.76 -2.07 34.71
N GLY A 413 -20.32 -0.80 34.81
CA GLY A 413 -19.04 -0.32 34.30
C GLY A 413 -19.04 -0.01 32.81
N THR A 414 -18.08 0.82 32.42
CA THR A 414 -17.71 1.06 31.02
C THR A 414 -16.44 0.29 30.66
N TYR A 415 -16.39 -0.32 29.49
CA TYR A 415 -15.24 -1.09 29.02
C TYR A 415 -14.75 -0.58 27.67
N VAL A 416 -13.44 -0.60 27.47
CA VAL A 416 -12.81 -0.31 26.18
C VAL A 416 -12.02 -1.54 25.76
N THR A 417 -12.21 -1.94 24.51
CA THR A 417 -11.38 -2.93 23.83
C THR A 417 -10.55 -2.20 22.80
N ASP A 418 -9.23 -2.17 22.99
CA ASP A 418 -8.34 -1.49 22.08
C ASP A 418 -8.16 -2.23 20.74
N ASN A 419 -7.46 -1.62 19.78
CA ASN A 419 -7.06 -2.26 18.52
C ASN A 419 -6.21 -3.52 18.67
N GLU A 420 -5.70 -3.77 19.88
CA GLU A 420 -5.00 -5.00 20.22
C GLU A 420 -5.96 -6.06 20.83
N GLY A 421 -7.26 -5.83 20.82
CA GLY A 421 -8.26 -6.73 21.41
C GLY A 421 -8.16 -6.83 22.93
N ARG A 422 -7.42 -5.95 23.60
CA ARG A 422 -7.33 -5.93 25.06
C ARG A 422 -8.52 -5.19 25.61
N ARG A 423 -9.43 -5.93 26.24
CA ARG A 423 -10.59 -5.37 26.94
C ARG A 423 -10.21 -5.00 28.38
N TYR A 424 -10.44 -3.76 28.76
CA TYR A 424 -10.23 -3.27 30.13
C TYR A 424 -11.43 -2.44 30.60
N ARG A 425 -11.69 -2.44 31.91
CA ARG A 425 -12.70 -1.59 32.53
C ARG A 425 -12.11 -0.19 32.73
N VAL A 426 -12.86 0.84 32.35
CA VAL A 426 -12.49 2.24 32.61
C VAL A 426 -12.64 2.50 34.11
N SER A 427 -11.59 3.06 34.72
CA SER A 427 -11.62 3.44 36.14
C SER A 427 -12.62 4.57 36.36
N SER A 428 -13.56 4.38 37.30
CA SER A 428 -14.60 5.37 37.58
C SER A 428 -14.00 6.72 38.01
N ASN A 429 -14.54 7.81 37.48
CA ASN A 429 -14.11 9.19 37.64
C ASN A 429 -12.70 9.53 37.12
N PHE A 430 -12.01 8.60 36.45
CA PHE A 430 -10.72 8.87 35.80
C PHE A 430 -10.87 8.89 34.28
N PRO A 431 -10.31 9.90 33.58
CA PRO A 431 -10.38 9.95 32.13
C PRO A 431 -9.52 8.85 31.50
N ALA A 432 -10.15 8.07 30.63
CA ALA A 432 -9.50 7.13 29.73
C ALA A 432 -9.60 7.65 28.30
N ARG A 433 -8.47 7.80 27.62
CA ARG A 433 -8.46 8.10 26.19
C ARG A 433 -8.96 6.88 25.41
N PHE A 434 -9.75 7.12 24.37
CA PHE A 434 -10.05 6.11 23.34
C PHE A 434 -9.55 6.58 21.98
N ARG A 435 -9.32 5.64 21.08
CA ARG A 435 -8.67 5.82 19.79
C ARG A 435 -9.57 5.35 18.64
N PRO A 436 -9.27 5.74 17.39
CA PRO A 436 -9.91 5.13 16.22
C PRO A 436 -9.76 3.61 16.24
N SER A 437 -10.80 2.91 15.79
CA SER A 437 -10.96 1.45 15.80
C SER A 437 -11.12 0.79 17.18
N ASP A 438 -10.97 1.52 18.29
CA ASP A 438 -11.34 1.02 19.62
C ASP A 438 -12.84 0.69 19.67
N THR A 439 -13.21 -0.25 20.54
CA THR A 439 -14.60 -0.61 20.80
C THR A 439 -14.96 -0.28 22.24
N ILE A 440 -15.96 0.58 22.43
CA ILE A 440 -16.47 1.03 23.72
C ILE A 440 -17.75 0.27 24.04
N GLU A 441 -17.86 -0.29 25.23
CA GLU A 441 -19.04 -0.99 25.72
C GLU A 441 -19.53 -0.33 27.01
N PHE A 442 -20.79 0.12 27.01
CA PHE A 442 -21.45 0.68 28.18
C PHE A 442 -22.27 -0.42 28.87
N GLY A 443 -21.77 -0.95 29.98
CA GLY A 443 -22.24 -2.20 30.57
C GLY A 443 -21.38 -3.39 30.14
N SER A 444 -21.94 -4.60 30.18
CA SER A 444 -21.20 -5.85 29.93
C SER A 444 -22.00 -6.95 29.20
N ASP A 445 -23.23 -6.63 28.79
CA ASP A 445 -24.16 -7.54 28.13
C ASP A 445 -24.10 -7.46 26.60
N LYS A 446 -23.13 -6.73 26.03
CA LYS A 446 -22.95 -6.53 24.59
C LYS A 446 -24.08 -5.78 23.88
N LYS A 447 -25.02 -5.18 24.61
CA LYS A 447 -26.17 -4.47 24.04
C LYS A 447 -25.95 -3.00 23.74
N ALA A 448 -24.82 -2.46 24.19
CA ALA A 448 -24.42 -1.06 24.02
C ALA A 448 -22.94 -0.97 23.64
N ILE A 449 -22.57 -1.63 22.53
CA ILE A 449 -21.20 -1.66 22.01
C ILE A 449 -21.07 -0.67 20.85
N PHE A 450 -20.02 0.13 20.83
CA PHE A 450 -19.76 1.06 19.75
C PHE A 450 -18.32 0.98 19.30
N ARG A 451 -18.10 0.85 17.99
CA ARG A 451 -16.79 0.99 17.37
C ARG A 451 -16.52 2.45 17.05
N VAL A 452 -15.36 2.95 17.45
CA VAL A 452 -14.93 4.32 17.19
C VAL A 452 -14.43 4.42 15.75
N LYS A 453 -15.13 5.17 14.89
CA LYS A 453 -14.67 5.44 13.52
C LYS A 453 -14.37 6.93 13.35
N VAL A 454 -13.38 7.21 12.50
CA VAL A 454 -13.06 8.57 12.05
C VAL A 454 -13.08 8.59 10.54
N ILE A 455 -13.93 9.43 9.97
CA ILE A 455 -14.18 9.46 8.53
C ILE A 455 -13.66 10.79 7.98
N GLY A 456 -12.83 10.71 6.94
CA GLY A 456 -12.38 11.90 6.21
C GLY A 456 -13.50 12.46 5.35
N THR A 457 -13.63 13.79 5.32
CA THR A 457 -14.58 14.46 4.43
C THR A 457 -13.95 14.62 3.04
N PRO A 458 -14.62 14.17 1.96
CA PRO A 458 -14.12 14.40 0.61
C PRO A 458 -14.16 15.90 0.28
N PRO A 459 -13.20 16.42 -0.53
CA PRO A 459 -13.06 17.85 -0.80
C PRO A 459 -14.18 18.49 -1.64
N ASN A 460 -15.22 17.75 -2.02
CA ASN A 460 -16.38 18.28 -2.72
C ASN A 460 -17.66 17.53 -2.30
N ASN A 461 -18.47 18.15 -1.44
CA ASN A 461 -19.93 18.00 -1.46
C ASN A 461 -20.59 19.20 -0.77
N ASN A 462 -20.64 20.32 -1.51
CA ASN A 462 -21.72 21.30 -1.38
C ASN A 462 -22.96 20.76 -2.13
N SER A 463 -23.55 19.67 -1.65
CA SER A 463 -24.90 19.23 -1.98
C SER A 463 -25.22 17.99 -1.17
N GLU A 464 -26.21 18.10 -0.29
CA GLU A 464 -26.88 17.02 0.42
C GLU A 464 -25.96 16.18 1.34
N ARG A 465 -26.08 16.43 2.65
CA ARG A 465 -25.66 15.48 3.69
C ARG A 465 -26.32 14.14 3.37
N LYS A 466 -25.58 13.22 2.75
CA LYS A 466 -26.02 11.84 2.55
C LYS A 466 -26.46 11.29 3.89
N GLU A 467 -27.71 10.84 3.94
CA GLU A 467 -28.33 10.30 5.15
C GLU A 467 -27.50 9.14 5.71
N ALA A 468 -27.58 8.96 7.03
CA ALA A 468 -26.88 7.93 7.80
C ALA A 468 -27.11 6.48 7.32
N GLY A 469 -28.00 6.26 6.34
CA GLY A 469 -28.24 5.00 5.66
C GLY A 469 -27.05 4.44 4.86
N GLU A 470 -26.13 5.27 4.37
CA GLU A 470 -24.93 4.78 3.64
C GLU A 470 -23.78 4.36 4.59
N ILE A 471 -23.77 4.85 5.84
CA ILE A 471 -22.78 4.42 6.86
C ILE A 471 -22.96 2.93 7.21
N LEU A 472 -24.15 2.37 6.93
CA LEU A 472 -24.52 0.98 7.20
C LEU A 472 -23.96 -0.05 6.20
N GLN A 473 -23.42 0.35 5.04
CA GLN A 473 -22.73 -0.60 4.15
C GLN A 473 -21.31 -0.98 4.62
N ALA A 474 -20.90 -0.48 5.79
CA ALA A 474 -19.56 -0.67 6.34
C ALA A 474 -19.50 -1.51 7.65
N VAL A 475 -20.41 -2.48 7.83
CA VAL A 475 -20.39 -3.45 8.95
C VAL A 475 -20.12 -4.86 8.45
#